data_AF-A0A2X3KDH5-F1
#
_entry.id   AF-A0A2X3KDH5-F1
#
_cell.length_a   1.000
_cell.length_b   1.000
_cell.length_c   1.000
_cell.angle_alpha   90.00
_cell.angle_beta   90.00
_cell.angle_gamma   90.00
#
_symmetry.space_group_name_H-M   'P 1'
#
loop_
_entity.id
_entity.type
_entity.pdbx_description
1 polymer ?
#
loop_
_entity_poly.entity_id
_entity_poly.type
_entity_poly.pdbx_seq_one_letter_code
_entity_poly.pdbx_strand_id
1 'polypeptide(L)'
;MGKPLYQDLIARTKAALQKNPKNVLLAVCWMQGEFDMSAATYAQQPALFTAMLKQFRADLTVFNAQCHGGSAVNVPWICGDTTYYWKNTYATQYDTVYGGYKNRESEGVYFVPFMTDGNGVNTATNAPAEDPDIPASGYYGAASRTNGNRYHQNRPTHFSSWARRSIIPEFVWQPLF
;
A
#
# COMPACT_ATOMS: atom_id res chain seq x y z
N MET A 1 1.10 13.05 -18.29
CA MET A 1 0.88 13.78 -17.02
C MET A 1 -0.56 14.26 -16.99
N GLY A 2 -1.22 14.33 -15.83
CA GLY A 2 -2.63 14.75 -15.74
C GLY A 2 -3.65 13.66 -15.38
N LYS A 3 -3.22 12.53 -14.81
CA LYS A 3 -4.18 11.54 -14.27
C LYS A 3 -4.84 12.12 -13.00
N PRO A 4 -6.18 12.08 -12.85
CA PRO A 4 -6.87 12.70 -11.72
C PRO A 4 -6.37 12.25 -10.34
N LEU A 5 -6.09 10.95 -10.15
CA LEU A 5 -5.61 10.43 -8.86
C LEU A 5 -4.20 10.91 -8.51
N TYR A 6 -3.33 11.14 -9.49
CA TYR A 6 -2.02 11.74 -9.23
C TYR A 6 -2.19 13.20 -8.79
N GLN A 7 -3.10 13.95 -9.42
CA GLN A 7 -3.41 15.32 -9.04
C GLN A 7 -3.98 15.39 -7.61
N ASP A 8 -4.86 14.46 -7.23
CA ASP A 8 -5.36 14.36 -5.85
C ASP A 8 -4.22 14.11 -4.85
N LEU A 9 -3.37 13.11 -5.12
CA LEU A 9 -2.22 12.76 -4.28
C LEU A 9 -1.33 13.98 -4.03
N ILE A 10 -0.89 14.66 -5.10
CA ILE A 10 0.03 15.79 -4.96
C ILE A 10 -0.65 17.01 -4.35
N ALA A 11 -1.88 17.34 -4.74
CA ALA A 11 -2.59 18.51 -4.24
C ALA A 11 -2.87 18.39 -2.74
N ARG A 12 -3.34 17.23 -2.26
CA ARG A 12 -3.63 17.00 -0.84
C ARG A 12 -2.35 16.97 0.00
N THR A 13 -1.27 16.40 -0.52
CA THR A 13 0.03 16.43 0.17
C THR A 13 0.52 17.87 0.33
N LYS A 14 0.49 18.67 -0.75
CA LYS A 14 0.86 20.09 -0.69
C LYS A 14 -0.02 20.88 0.26
N ALA A 15 -1.34 20.68 0.22
CA ALA A 15 -2.27 21.36 1.12
C ALA A 15 -1.98 21.04 2.59
N ALA A 16 -1.65 19.78 2.93
CA ALA A 16 -1.27 19.39 4.28
C ALA A 16 0.03 20.06 4.74
N LEU A 17 1.03 20.18 3.87
CA LEU A 17 2.31 20.84 4.19
C LEU A 17 2.18 22.36 4.30
N GLN A 18 1.40 22.98 3.40
CA GLN A 18 1.11 24.42 3.43
C GLN A 18 0.33 24.84 4.68
N LYS A 19 -0.48 23.95 5.25
CA LYS A 19 -1.33 24.27 6.41
C LYS A 19 -0.51 24.74 7.62
N ASN A 20 0.70 24.23 7.81
CA ASN A 20 1.59 24.62 8.90
C ASN A 20 3.05 24.36 8.49
N PRO A 21 3.94 25.36 8.54
CA PRO A 21 5.36 25.19 8.18
C PRO A 21 6.12 24.19 9.07
N LYS A 22 5.57 23.81 10.23
CA LYS A 22 6.13 22.77 11.11
C LYS A 22 5.70 21.35 10.74
N ASN A 23 4.76 21.18 9.82
CA ASN A 23 4.37 19.85 9.36
C ASN A 23 5.52 19.21 8.60
N VAL A 24 5.71 17.91 8.81
CA VAL A 24 6.73 17.11 8.13
C VAL A 24 6.07 15.93 7.41
N LEU A 25 6.33 15.78 6.12
CA LEU A 25 5.97 14.57 5.38
C LEU A 25 6.96 13.46 5.76
N LEU A 26 6.47 12.51 6.57
CA LEU A 26 7.29 11.41 7.07
C LEU A 26 7.52 10.33 6.02
N ALA A 27 6.47 9.93 5.30
CA ALA A 27 6.51 8.85 4.31
C ALA A 27 5.26 8.87 3.44
N VAL A 28 5.29 8.08 2.36
CA VAL A 28 4.11 7.69 1.58
C VAL A 28 3.87 6.20 1.80
N CYS A 29 2.69 5.84 2.28
CA CYS A 29 2.25 4.44 2.37
C CYS A 29 1.53 4.07 1.07
N TRP A 30 2.08 3.13 0.31
CA TRP A 30 1.61 2.75 -1.03
C TRP A 30 1.27 1.27 -1.09
N MET A 31 0.00 0.93 -1.37
CA MET A 31 -0.45 -0.44 -1.57
C MET A 31 -1.25 -0.47 -2.88
N GLN A 32 -0.60 -0.90 -3.95
CA GLN A 32 -1.19 -0.89 -5.29
C GLN A 32 -0.46 -1.88 -6.20
N GLY A 33 -1.22 -2.65 -6.96
CA GLY A 33 -0.71 -3.49 -8.05
C GLY A 33 -1.67 -4.60 -8.49
N GLU A 34 -2.69 -4.88 -7.67
CA GLU A 34 -3.70 -5.93 -7.85
C GLU A 34 -4.30 -5.96 -9.26
N PHE A 35 -4.83 -4.83 -9.72
CA PHE A 35 -5.48 -4.75 -11.03
C PHE A 35 -4.48 -4.69 -12.20
N ASP A 36 -3.26 -4.17 -11.99
CA ASP A 36 -2.23 -4.22 -13.03
C ASP A 36 -1.83 -5.66 -13.34
N MET A 37 -1.76 -6.54 -12.33
CA MET A 37 -1.48 -7.97 -12.53
C MET A 37 -2.55 -8.68 -13.38
N SER A 38 -3.81 -8.23 -13.31
CA SER A 38 -4.90 -8.77 -14.13
C SER A 38 -4.90 -8.23 -15.57
N ALA A 39 -4.12 -7.17 -15.85
CA ALA A 39 -4.10 -6.52 -17.15
C ALA A 39 -3.04 -7.13 -18.07
N ALA A 40 -3.32 -7.13 -19.38
CA ALA A 40 -2.34 -7.55 -20.40
C ALA A 40 -1.07 -6.67 -20.41
N THR A 41 -1.13 -5.47 -19.86
CA THR A 41 -0.05 -4.48 -19.81
C THR A 41 0.72 -4.47 -18.48
N TYR A 42 0.57 -5.49 -17.62
CA TYR A 42 1.19 -5.55 -16.29
C TYR A 42 2.69 -5.21 -16.28
N ALA A 43 3.42 -5.62 -17.34
CA ALA A 43 4.85 -5.37 -17.48
C ALA A 43 5.24 -3.89 -17.59
N GLN A 44 4.29 -3.00 -17.88
CA GLN A 44 4.52 -1.55 -17.91
C GLN A 44 4.47 -0.92 -16.52
N GLN A 45 3.87 -1.59 -15.53
CA GLN A 45 3.60 -1.04 -14.21
C GLN A 45 4.87 -0.53 -13.50
N PRO A 46 6.01 -1.25 -13.48
CA PRO A 46 7.20 -0.79 -12.76
C PRO A 46 7.78 0.53 -13.33
N ALA A 47 7.77 0.68 -14.66
CA ALA A 47 8.21 1.90 -15.32
C ALA A 47 7.26 3.07 -15.05
N LEU A 48 5.95 2.83 -15.08
CA LEU A 48 4.93 3.83 -14.78
C LEU A 48 4.98 4.29 -13.32
N PHE A 49 5.16 3.37 -12.37
CA PHE A 49 5.37 3.69 -10.96
C PHE A 49 6.62 4.56 -10.79
N THR A 50 7.75 4.17 -11.42
CA THR A 50 9.01 4.92 -11.33
C THR A 50 8.86 6.35 -11.89
N ALA A 51 8.12 6.52 -12.99
CA ALA A 51 7.82 7.84 -13.53
C ALA A 51 6.97 8.68 -12.56
N MET A 52 5.96 8.06 -11.93
CA MET A 52 5.11 8.72 -10.93
C MET A 52 5.92 9.14 -9.69
N LEU A 53 6.78 8.26 -9.18
CA LEU A 53 7.65 8.54 -8.03
C LEU A 53 8.56 9.75 -8.30
N LYS A 54 9.22 9.77 -9.47
CA LYS A 54 10.06 10.89 -9.90
C LYS A 54 9.27 12.20 -9.98
N GLN A 55 8.08 12.17 -10.56
CA GLN A 55 7.23 13.35 -10.66
C GLN A 55 6.78 13.85 -9.28
N PHE A 56 6.37 12.95 -8.38
CA PHE A 56 5.94 13.32 -7.03
C PHE A 56 7.05 14.04 -6.26
N ARG A 57 8.27 13.52 -6.35
CA ARG A 57 9.44 14.12 -5.71
C ARG A 57 9.78 15.48 -6.30
N ALA A 58 9.76 15.61 -7.63
CA ALA A 58 9.99 16.89 -8.31
C ALA A 58 8.94 17.94 -7.89
N ASP A 59 7.67 17.55 -7.85
CA ASP A 59 6.57 18.44 -7.51
C ASP A 59 6.59 18.91 -6.05
N LEU A 60 7.27 18.20 -5.15
CA LEU A 60 7.40 18.54 -3.73
C LEU A 60 8.69 19.27 -3.36
N THR A 61 9.59 19.55 -4.30
CA THR A 61 10.88 20.22 -4.02
C THR A 61 10.75 21.54 -3.25
N VAL A 62 9.70 22.32 -3.52
CA VAL A 62 9.41 23.58 -2.78
C VAL A 62 9.11 23.36 -1.28
N PHE A 63 8.81 22.12 -0.87
CA PHE A 63 8.57 21.70 0.50
C PHE A 63 9.71 20.85 1.08
N ASN A 64 10.92 20.89 0.50
CA ASN A 64 12.06 20.07 0.96
C ASN A 64 12.31 20.18 2.48
N ALA A 65 12.31 21.38 3.05
CA ALA A 65 12.50 21.59 4.48
C ALA A 65 11.42 20.92 5.36
N GLN A 66 10.27 20.59 4.78
CA GLN A 66 9.14 19.91 5.41
C GLN A 66 9.06 18.42 5.01
N CYS A 67 10.10 17.86 4.41
CA CYS A 67 10.18 16.44 4.08
C CYS A 67 11.11 15.70 5.04
N HIS A 68 10.86 14.41 5.25
CA HIS A 68 11.79 13.53 5.96
C HIS A 68 13.21 13.68 5.41
N GLY A 69 14.19 13.85 6.30
CA GLY A 69 15.59 14.10 5.90
C GLY A 69 15.81 15.41 5.13
N GLY A 70 14.88 16.37 5.19
CA GLY A 70 15.01 17.69 4.58
C GLY A 70 14.95 17.71 3.05
N SER A 71 14.47 16.62 2.42
CA SER A 71 14.43 16.50 0.96
C SER A 71 13.27 15.61 0.51
N ALA A 72 12.51 16.06 -0.48
CA ALA A 72 11.46 15.25 -1.11
C ALA A 72 11.99 13.94 -1.70
N VAL A 73 13.26 13.92 -2.14
CA VAL A 73 13.91 12.70 -2.67
C VAL A 73 14.11 11.65 -1.57
N ASN A 74 14.29 12.07 -0.32
CA ASN A 74 14.55 11.19 0.81
C ASN A 74 13.27 10.69 1.47
N VAL A 75 12.08 11.19 1.08
CA VAL A 75 10.81 10.72 1.62
C VAL A 75 10.63 9.23 1.27
N PRO A 76 10.55 8.34 2.29
CA PRO A 76 10.34 6.92 2.09
C PRO A 76 8.99 6.63 1.43
N TRP A 77 9.00 5.77 0.44
CA TRP A 77 7.80 5.14 -0.12
C TRP A 77 7.71 3.71 0.40
N ILE A 78 6.82 3.50 1.34
CA ILE A 78 6.58 2.22 1.99
C ILE A 78 5.58 1.46 1.12
N CYS A 79 6.10 0.58 0.27
CA CYS A 79 5.33 -0.22 -0.68
C CYS A 79 4.91 -1.54 -0.03
N GLY A 80 3.65 -1.62 0.38
CA GLY A 80 3.10 -2.81 1.00
C GLY A 80 2.77 -3.93 0.01
N ASP A 81 2.87 -5.17 0.48
CA ASP A 81 2.48 -6.36 -0.25
C ASP A 81 0.94 -6.46 -0.46
N THR A 82 0.48 -7.56 -1.05
CA THR A 82 -0.94 -7.86 -1.27
C THR A 82 -1.35 -9.18 -0.64
N THR A 83 -2.62 -9.57 -0.77
CA THR A 83 -3.12 -10.83 -0.22
C THR A 83 -2.56 -12.03 -0.99
N TYR A 84 -2.51 -13.18 -0.33
CA TYR A 84 -2.07 -14.44 -0.96
C TYR A 84 -2.89 -14.78 -2.21
N TYR A 85 -4.16 -14.36 -2.28
CA TYR A 85 -5.04 -14.62 -3.42
C TYR A 85 -4.44 -14.07 -4.72
N TRP A 86 -3.97 -12.82 -4.69
CA TRP A 86 -3.45 -12.15 -5.87
C TRP A 86 -2.17 -12.81 -6.37
N LYS A 87 -1.25 -13.14 -5.46
CA LYS A 87 -0.01 -13.86 -5.80
C LYS A 87 -0.29 -15.26 -6.35
N ASN A 88 -1.22 -15.99 -5.75
CA ASN A 88 -1.56 -17.35 -6.21
C ASN A 88 -2.27 -17.33 -7.58
N THR A 89 -3.06 -16.30 -7.85
CA THR A 89 -3.82 -16.17 -9.11
C THR A 89 -2.93 -15.66 -10.25
N TYR A 90 -1.98 -14.76 -9.96
CA TYR A 90 -1.17 -14.05 -10.94
C TYR A 90 0.33 -14.13 -10.63
N ALA A 91 0.86 -15.33 -10.34
CA ALA A 91 2.23 -15.50 -9.84
C ALA A 91 3.30 -14.81 -10.70
N THR A 92 3.25 -15.01 -12.03
CA THR A 92 4.20 -14.38 -12.96
C THR A 92 4.09 -12.85 -12.95
N GLN A 93 2.88 -12.31 -12.94
CA GLN A 93 2.65 -10.88 -12.95
C GLN A 93 3.00 -10.25 -11.60
N TYR A 94 2.81 -10.97 -10.49
CA TYR A 94 3.22 -10.57 -9.14
C TYR A 94 4.73 -10.34 -9.08
N ASP A 95 5.51 -11.28 -9.61
CA ASP A 95 6.97 -11.16 -9.64
C ASP A 95 7.43 -9.94 -10.45
N THR A 96 6.63 -9.49 -11.43
CA THR A 96 6.91 -8.27 -12.18
C THR A 96 6.45 -7.01 -11.45
N VAL A 97 5.20 -6.97 -10.99
CA VAL A 97 4.58 -5.79 -10.39
C VAL A 97 5.11 -5.55 -8.97
N TYR A 98 4.96 -6.52 -8.07
CA TYR A 98 5.43 -6.40 -6.68
C TYR A 98 6.94 -6.62 -6.57
N GLY A 99 7.54 -7.43 -7.46
CA GLY A 99 9.00 -7.48 -7.57
C GLY A 99 9.61 -6.14 -7.97
N GLY A 100 8.88 -5.31 -8.74
CA GLY A 100 9.27 -3.94 -9.09
C GLY A 100 9.36 -2.96 -7.91
N TYR A 101 8.91 -3.36 -6.71
CA TYR A 101 9.08 -2.60 -5.47
C TYR A 101 10.28 -3.07 -4.62
N LYS A 102 10.81 -4.27 -4.85
CA LYS A 102 11.85 -4.90 -4.01
C LYS A 102 13.24 -4.42 -4.40
N ASN A 103 14.17 -4.38 -3.44
CA ASN A 103 15.58 -4.02 -3.64
C ASN A 103 15.78 -2.60 -4.21
N ARG A 104 14.96 -1.65 -3.76
CA ARG A 104 14.93 -0.25 -4.24
C ARG A 104 15.11 0.75 -3.10
N GLU A 105 15.71 0.32 -2.00
CA GLU A 105 15.96 1.13 -0.82
C GLU A 105 16.88 2.32 -1.13
N SER A 106 17.80 2.16 -2.11
CA SER A 106 18.63 3.25 -2.62
C SER A 106 17.84 4.34 -3.35
N GLU A 107 16.63 4.01 -3.83
CA GLU A 107 15.66 4.96 -4.37
C GLU A 107 14.66 5.42 -3.31
N GLY A 108 14.83 5.07 -2.02
CA GLY A 108 13.89 5.37 -0.94
C GLY A 108 12.55 4.63 -1.09
N VAL A 109 12.53 3.48 -1.76
CA VAL A 109 11.36 2.59 -1.87
C VAL A 109 11.60 1.36 -1.01
N TYR A 110 10.72 1.11 -0.05
CA TYR A 110 10.86 0.04 0.93
C TYR A 110 9.71 -0.94 0.76
N PHE A 111 10.01 -2.17 0.34
CA PHE A 111 8.99 -3.21 0.22
C PHE A 111 8.69 -3.83 1.59
N VAL A 112 7.40 -3.93 1.92
CA VAL A 112 6.96 -4.44 3.23
C VAL A 112 6.12 -5.72 3.04
N PRO A 113 6.70 -6.90 3.33
CA PRO A 113 6.04 -8.19 3.14
C PRO A 113 5.13 -8.53 4.31
N PHE A 114 3.83 -8.25 4.19
CA PHE A 114 2.81 -8.65 5.18
C PHE A 114 1.80 -9.64 4.60
N MET A 115 2.13 -10.34 3.51
CA MET A 115 1.29 -11.42 2.97
C MET A 115 1.23 -12.62 3.92
N THR A 116 2.32 -12.86 4.65
CA THR A 116 2.42 -13.89 5.69
C THR A 116 2.97 -13.30 6.98
N ASP A 117 2.62 -13.89 8.12
CA ASP A 117 3.25 -13.60 9.40
C ASP A 117 4.66 -14.21 9.50
N GLY A 118 5.33 -14.00 10.64
CA GLY A 118 6.67 -14.53 10.91
C GLY A 118 6.77 -16.06 10.96
N ASN A 119 5.64 -16.77 10.98
CA ASN A 119 5.56 -18.23 10.94
C ASN A 119 5.17 -18.77 9.55
N GLY A 120 5.02 -17.88 8.55
CA GLY A 120 4.60 -18.24 7.20
C GLY A 120 3.09 -18.45 7.05
N VAL A 121 2.28 -18.08 8.05
CA VAL A 121 0.82 -18.16 7.96
C VAL A 121 0.30 -16.97 7.17
N ASN A 122 -0.58 -17.22 6.20
CA ASN A 122 -1.20 -16.16 5.41
C ASN A 122 -1.93 -15.16 6.30
N THR A 123 -1.68 -13.88 6.05
CA THR A 123 -2.40 -12.79 6.69
C THR A 123 -3.87 -12.84 6.30
N ALA A 124 -4.74 -12.82 7.32
CA ALA A 124 -6.16 -13.04 7.16
C ALA A 124 -6.81 -12.07 6.15
N THR A 125 -7.63 -12.63 5.28
CA THR A 125 -8.42 -11.90 4.28
C THR A 125 -9.88 -11.80 4.73
N ASN A 126 -10.71 -11.13 3.92
CA ASN A 126 -12.15 -11.11 4.14
C ASN A 126 -12.86 -12.44 3.82
N ALA A 127 -12.13 -13.53 3.55
CA ALA A 127 -12.69 -14.87 3.52
C ALA A 127 -13.39 -15.18 4.86
N PRO A 128 -14.66 -15.63 4.88
CA PRO A 128 -15.41 -15.82 6.13
C PRO A 128 -14.70 -16.71 7.17
N ALA A 129 -13.96 -17.73 6.73
CA ALA A 129 -13.20 -18.62 7.62
C ALA A 129 -11.97 -17.95 8.26
N GLU A 130 -11.44 -16.89 7.64
CA GLU A 130 -10.24 -16.16 8.10
C GLU A 130 -10.60 -14.90 8.91
N ASP A 131 -11.85 -14.43 8.83
CA ASP A 131 -12.34 -13.27 9.57
C ASP A 131 -13.67 -13.57 10.27
N PRO A 132 -13.66 -14.45 11.30
CA PRO A 132 -14.84 -14.83 12.06
C PRO A 132 -15.30 -13.71 12.99
N ASP A 133 -16.52 -13.84 13.48
CA ASP A 133 -17.02 -12.99 14.56
C ASP A 133 -16.33 -13.36 15.88
N ILE A 134 -16.00 -12.34 16.66
CA ILE A 134 -15.47 -12.46 18.02
C ILE A 134 -16.39 -11.61 18.93
N PRO A 135 -17.59 -12.11 19.32
CA PRO A 135 -18.57 -11.32 20.05
C PRO A 135 -18.05 -10.80 21.40
N ALA A 136 -17.16 -11.55 22.05
CA ALA A 136 -16.54 -11.15 23.31
C ALA A 136 -15.74 -9.84 23.21
N SER A 137 -15.22 -9.50 22.03
CA SER A 137 -14.54 -8.23 21.77
C SER A 137 -15.42 -7.21 21.03
N GLY A 138 -16.71 -7.52 20.85
CA GLY A 138 -17.63 -6.71 20.05
C GLY A 138 -17.26 -6.66 18.56
N TYR A 139 -16.44 -7.60 18.08
CA TYR A 139 -15.99 -7.64 16.69
C TYR A 139 -16.86 -8.60 15.87
N TYR A 140 -17.51 -8.08 14.83
CA TYR A 140 -18.21 -8.88 13.83
C TYR A 140 -17.42 -8.80 12.52
N GLY A 141 -16.79 -9.91 12.16
CA GLY A 141 -15.87 -10.01 11.04
C GLY A 141 -16.60 -10.14 9.70
N ALA A 142 -15.84 -10.42 8.65
CA ALA A 142 -16.37 -10.60 7.31
C ALA A 142 -17.36 -11.79 7.21
N ALA A 143 -17.35 -12.74 8.14
CA ALA A 143 -18.32 -13.83 8.23
C ALA A 143 -19.78 -13.33 8.36
N SER A 144 -19.99 -12.21 9.06
CA SER A 144 -21.31 -11.58 9.21
C SER A 144 -21.86 -10.91 7.93
N ARG A 145 -21.05 -10.78 6.88
CA ARG A 145 -21.41 -10.08 5.63
C ARG A 145 -22.11 -11.00 4.64
N THR A 146 -23.18 -10.49 4.04
CA THR A 146 -23.99 -11.19 3.02
C THR A 146 -23.72 -10.62 1.62
N ASN A 147 -24.38 -11.18 0.60
CA ASN A 147 -24.35 -10.63 -0.76
C ASN A 147 -24.78 -9.16 -0.83
N GLY A 148 -25.71 -8.74 0.04
CA GLY A 148 -26.30 -7.40 0.00
C GLY A 148 -25.44 -6.30 0.64
N ASN A 149 -24.36 -6.65 1.35
CA ASN A 149 -23.60 -5.67 2.14
C ASN A 149 -22.07 -5.89 2.14
N ARG A 150 -21.56 -6.76 1.25
CA ARG A 150 -20.13 -6.99 1.04
C ARG A 150 -19.57 -6.06 -0.04
N TYR A 151 -18.28 -5.75 0.06
CA TYR A 151 -17.57 -4.91 -0.92
C TYR A 151 -17.38 -5.61 -2.28
N HIS A 152 -16.86 -6.84 -2.27
CA HIS A 152 -16.53 -7.59 -3.48
C HIS A 152 -16.98 -9.04 -3.35
N GLN A 153 -17.38 -9.67 -4.46
CA GLN A 153 -17.83 -11.07 -4.43
C GLN A 153 -16.69 -12.01 -4.06
N ASN A 154 -15.53 -11.82 -4.68
CA ASN A 154 -14.34 -12.59 -4.38
C ASN A 154 -13.65 -12.06 -3.12
N ARG A 155 -13.94 -12.69 -1.98
CA ARG A 155 -13.61 -12.22 -0.63
C ARG A 155 -12.10 -12.19 -0.32
N PRO A 156 -11.28 -13.18 -0.73
CA PRO A 156 -9.85 -13.22 -0.43
C PRO A 156 -8.99 -12.12 -1.07
N THR A 157 -9.56 -11.31 -1.97
CA THR A 157 -8.86 -10.21 -2.65
C THR A 157 -8.45 -9.06 -1.72
N HIS A 158 -8.93 -9.03 -0.48
CA HIS A 158 -8.69 -7.94 0.48
C HIS A 158 -8.38 -8.48 1.87
N PHE A 159 -7.41 -7.88 2.56
CA PHE A 159 -7.15 -8.13 3.99
C PHE A 159 -8.36 -7.82 4.85
N SER A 160 -8.55 -8.63 5.90
CA SER A 160 -9.60 -8.46 6.90
C SER A 160 -9.45 -7.17 7.69
N SER A 161 -10.52 -6.75 8.37
CA SER A 161 -10.43 -5.60 9.28
C SER A 161 -9.51 -5.92 10.46
N TRP A 162 -9.54 -7.15 10.95
CA TRP A 162 -8.65 -7.61 12.00
C TRP A 162 -7.17 -7.53 11.59
N ALA A 163 -6.81 -8.08 10.43
CA ALA A 163 -5.43 -8.04 9.94
C ALA A 163 -4.91 -6.61 9.79
N ARG A 164 -5.72 -5.68 9.28
CA ARG A 164 -5.31 -4.27 9.11
C ARG A 164 -4.97 -3.56 10.42
N ARG A 165 -5.55 -3.99 11.55
CA ARG A 165 -5.21 -3.45 12.88
C ARG A 165 -3.78 -3.78 13.28
N SER A 166 -3.22 -4.86 12.74
CA SER A 166 -1.84 -5.29 12.98
C SER A 166 -0.88 -4.83 11.88
N ILE A 167 -1.26 -4.92 10.59
CA ILE A 167 -0.36 -4.61 9.46
C ILE A 167 0.27 -3.22 9.55
N ILE A 168 -0.54 -2.20 9.86
CA ILE A 168 -0.08 -0.80 9.91
C ILE A 168 0.91 -0.59 11.07
N PRO A 169 0.57 -0.86 12.34
CA PRO A 169 1.52 -0.66 13.43
C PRO A 169 2.76 -1.57 13.32
N GLU A 170 2.61 -2.82 12.88
CA GLU A 170 3.70 -3.81 12.94
C GLU A 170 4.71 -3.65 11.81
N PHE A 171 4.27 -3.29 10.60
CA PHE A 171 5.12 -3.39 9.41
C PHE A 171 5.35 -2.06 8.70
N VAL A 172 4.39 -1.13 8.73
CA VAL A 172 4.50 0.13 7.98
C VAL A 172 5.45 1.12 8.66
N TRP A 173 5.60 1.07 10.00
CA TRP A 173 6.49 1.99 10.71
C TRP A 173 7.94 1.52 10.83
N GLN A 174 8.21 0.22 10.66
CA GLN A 174 9.58 -0.31 10.79
C GLN A 174 10.59 0.38 9.86
N PRO A 175 10.28 0.71 8.60
CA PRO A 175 11.26 1.37 7.72
C PRO A 175 11.57 2.83 8.08
N LEU A 176 10.87 3.42 9.06
CA LEU A 176 11.00 4.83 9.43
C LEU A 176 11.90 5.07 10.65
N PHE A 177 12.38 4.00 11.30
CA PHE A 177 13.22 4.02 12.50
C PHE A 177 14.36 3.02 12.38
#